data_AF-A0A4Y8CF71-F1
#
_entry.id   AF-A0A4Y8CF71-F1
#
_cell.length_a   1.000
_cell.length_b   1.000
_cell.length_c   1.000
_cell.angle_alpha   90.00
_cell.angle_beta   90.00
_cell.angle_gamma   90.00
#
_symmetry.space_group_name_H-M   'P 1'
#
loop_
_entity.id
_entity.type
_entity.pdbx_description
1 polymer ?
#
loop_
_entity_poly.entity_id
_entity_poly.type
_entity_poly.pdbx_seq_one_letter_code
_entity_poly.pdbx_strand_id
1 'polypeptide(L)'
;GIERYYNDILQGEKGTRVYKVNALNQEVEQLSYTPAMSNDIELTIDIELQSYLTSLFEGNAGAAIIMNVNDGSILAAGSFPEYDLNPFVTGISFKDWDELSNSLDHPFTNKLINGYYPPGSVVKMGVGLSFLNSKNISPSTQYVCNGSIELGGRFFRCWNRSGHGPVDLKHAIKYSCDVYFYNGSLQVGIDQISETLSRIGFGAKTGVDLPSEFVGTLPSKEWKMQRYRQSWFQGDTLNTAIGQGNFLATPMQIARYTAQIAKGGEVIPHFLKSIENNNTTIENQMDENKKEIFTLFEKSQLPYIRDAMYAVANEQGGTSYRYLHNLDVKVAAKTGTAQVVGFS
;
A
#
# COMPACT_ATOMS: atom_id res chain seq x y z
N GLY A 1 3.01 17.19 -3.01
CA GLY A 1 2.15 16.06 -3.40
C GLY A 1 1.67 16.30 -4.80
N ILE A 2 0.34 16.36 -4.97
CA ILE A 2 -0.36 16.64 -6.24
C ILE A 2 0.21 17.86 -6.97
N GLU A 3 0.39 18.99 -6.27
CA GLU A 3 1.00 20.23 -6.82
C GLU A 3 2.27 19.99 -7.63
N ARG A 4 3.19 19.17 -7.10
CA ARG A 4 4.45 18.86 -7.78
C ARG A 4 4.28 17.84 -8.90
N TYR A 5 3.38 16.87 -8.73
CA TYR A 5 3.17 15.82 -9.74
C TYR A 5 2.49 16.38 -10.99
N TYR A 6 1.53 17.29 -10.80
CA TYR A 6 0.72 17.90 -11.86
C TYR A 6 1.14 19.34 -12.19
N ASN A 7 2.36 19.76 -11.80
CA ASN A 7 2.83 21.13 -12.02
C ASN A 7 2.75 21.55 -13.50
N ASP A 8 3.08 20.65 -14.43
CA ASP A 8 3.05 20.97 -15.87
C ASP A 8 1.63 21.33 -16.36
N ILE A 9 0.59 20.79 -15.70
CA ILE A 9 -0.82 21.09 -16.00
C ILE A 9 -1.29 22.33 -15.24
N LEU A 10 -0.96 22.41 -13.94
CA LEU A 10 -1.38 23.48 -13.04
C LEU A 10 -0.72 24.83 -13.35
N GLN A 11 0.57 24.82 -13.68
CA GLN A 11 1.33 26.01 -14.02
C GLN A 11 0.87 26.61 -15.35
N GLY A 12 0.46 25.73 -16.28
CA GLY A 12 0.00 26.11 -17.61
C GLY A 12 1.03 26.88 -18.43
N GLU A 13 0.54 27.72 -19.33
CA GLU A 13 1.36 28.47 -20.28
C GLU A 13 1.36 29.97 -19.97
N LYS A 14 2.55 30.58 -20.06
CA LYS A 14 2.73 32.01 -19.81
C LYS A 14 2.05 32.83 -20.90
N GLY A 15 1.27 33.81 -20.48
CA GLY A 15 0.78 34.89 -21.35
C GLY A 15 1.88 35.88 -21.72
N THR A 16 1.57 36.78 -22.66
CA THR A 16 2.47 37.87 -23.06
C THR A 16 1.74 39.21 -23.06
N ARG A 17 2.44 40.27 -22.66
CA ARG A 17 2.01 41.66 -22.82
C ARG A 17 3.12 42.42 -23.51
N VAL A 18 2.80 43.08 -24.61
CA VAL A 18 3.75 43.92 -25.34
C VAL A 18 3.30 45.36 -25.22
N TYR A 19 4.14 46.19 -24.60
CA TYR A 19 3.90 47.63 -24.46
C TYR A 19 4.90 48.42 -25.30
N LYS A 20 4.42 49.51 -25.88
CA LYS A 20 5.27 50.59 -26.38
C LYS A 20 5.67 51.47 -25.20
N VAL A 21 6.97 51.68 -25.02
CA VAL A 21 7.52 52.52 -23.96
C VAL A 21 8.19 53.79 -24.53
N ASN A 22 8.23 54.86 -23.74
CA ASN A 22 9.00 56.06 -24.08
C ASN A 22 10.49 55.92 -23.69
N ALA A 23 11.30 56.94 -23.96
CA ALA A 23 12.73 56.94 -23.63
C ALA A 23 13.05 56.86 -22.11
N LEU A 24 12.04 57.07 -21.25
CA LEU A 24 12.13 56.95 -19.80
C LEU A 24 11.59 55.59 -19.29
N ASN A 25 11.34 54.62 -20.19
CA ASN A 25 10.71 53.33 -19.91
C ASN A 25 9.29 53.40 -19.30
N GLN A 26 8.56 54.48 -19.56
CA GLN A 26 7.15 54.58 -19.15
C GLN A 26 6.25 53.97 -20.23
N GLU A 27 5.26 53.19 -19.80
CA GLU A 27 4.26 52.57 -20.67
C GLU A 27 3.39 53.64 -21.35
N VAL A 28 3.31 53.60 -22.69
CA VAL A 28 2.54 54.56 -23.50
C VAL A 28 1.30 53.90 -24.10
N GLU A 29 1.45 52.67 -24.60
CA GLU A 29 0.40 51.97 -25.33
C GLU A 29 0.60 50.45 -25.26
N GLN A 30 -0.47 49.68 -25.08
CA GLN A 30 -0.44 48.22 -25.14
C GLN A 30 -0.64 47.76 -26.59
N LEU A 31 0.37 47.13 -27.18
CA LEU A 31 0.36 46.66 -28.57
C LEU A 31 -0.30 45.29 -28.71
N SER A 32 -0.06 44.38 -27.77
CA SER A 32 -0.69 43.06 -27.76
C SER A 32 -0.82 42.49 -26.36
N TYR A 33 -1.79 41.60 -26.22
CA TYR A 33 -2.02 40.83 -25.00
C TYR A 33 -2.48 39.42 -25.33
N THR A 34 -1.74 38.45 -24.81
CA THR A 34 -2.12 37.04 -24.75
C THR A 34 -2.24 36.68 -23.27
N PRO A 35 -3.42 36.28 -22.78
CA PRO A 35 -3.57 35.86 -21.39
C PRO A 35 -2.76 34.58 -21.11
N ALA A 36 -2.37 34.38 -19.85
CA ALA A 36 -1.87 33.09 -19.42
C ALA A 36 -3.02 32.07 -19.40
N MET A 37 -2.71 30.81 -19.67
CA MET A 37 -3.67 29.72 -19.61
C MET A 37 -3.22 28.74 -18.54
N SER A 38 -4.15 28.25 -17.73
CA SER A 38 -3.93 27.15 -16.78
C SER A 38 -5.12 26.20 -16.88
N ASN A 39 -4.97 24.98 -16.38
CA ASN A 39 -6.07 24.04 -16.30
C ASN A 39 -6.33 23.68 -14.84
N ASP A 40 -7.60 23.66 -14.46
CA ASP A 40 -8.00 23.13 -13.18
C ASP A 40 -7.97 21.60 -13.21
N ILE A 41 -7.72 21.01 -12.05
CA ILE A 41 -7.80 19.56 -11.85
C ILE A 41 -8.85 19.25 -10.80
N GLU A 42 -9.61 18.19 -11.02
CA GLU A 42 -10.52 17.65 -10.03
C GLU A 42 -9.88 16.39 -9.42
N LEU A 43 -9.88 16.29 -8.10
CA LEU A 43 -9.42 15.09 -7.40
C LEU A 43 -10.59 14.17 -7.06
N THR A 44 -10.29 12.90 -6.80
CA THR A 44 -11.21 11.86 -6.34
C THR A 44 -11.51 11.95 -4.84
N ILE A 45 -10.84 12.86 -4.12
CA ILE A 45 -10.97 13.05 -2.68
C ILE A 45 -12.36 13.57 -2.32
N ASP A 46 -13.02 12.85 -1.44
CA ASP A 46 -14.20 13.31 -0.70
C ASP A 46 -13.72 14.07 0.54
N ILE A 47 -13.96 15.39 0.57
CA ILE A 47 -13.47 16.27 1.63
C ILE A 47 -14.12 15.99 2.99
N GLU A 48 -15.37 15.52 3.02
CA GLU A 48 -16.06 15.17 4.26
C GLU A 48 -15.46 13.88 4.83
N LEU A 49 -15.20 12.89 3.96
CA LEU A 49 -14.54 11.64 4.33
C LEU A 49 -13.10 11.88 4.80
N GLN A 50 -12.34 12.74 4.11
CA GLN A 50 -10.98 13.11 4.52
C GLN A 50 -10.98 13.79 5.89
N SER A 51 -11.90 14.73 6.13
CA SER A 51 -12.03 15.42 7.42
C SER A 51 -12.38 14.46 8.54
N TYR A 52 -13.31 13.53 8.28
CA TYR A 52 -13.64 12.48 9.24
C TYR A 52 -12.44 11.57 9.52
N LEU A 53 -11.71 11.15 8.48
CA LEU A 53 -10.50 10.34 8.60
C LEU A 53 -9.44 11.03 9.47
N THR A 54 -9.22 12.33 9.27
CA THR A 54 -8.27 13.12 10.07
C THR A 54 -8.65 13.15 11.54
N SER A 55 -9.94 13.34 11.87
CA SER A 55 -10.39 13.33 13.27
C SER A 55 -10.18 11.99 13.99
N LEU A 56 -10.25 10.86 13.26
CA LEU A 56 -9.96 9.54 13.82
C LEU A 56 -8.48 9.33 14.20
N PHE A 57 -7.58 10.14 13.65
CA PHE A 57 -6.13 10.06 13.91
C PHE A 57 -5.62 11.16 14.85
N GLU A 58 -6.49 11.95 15.48
CA GLU A 58 -6.07 12.93 16.50
C GLU A 58 -5.24 12.26 17.60
N GLY A 59 -4.04 12.81 17.84
CA GLY A 59 -3.09 12.28 18.82
C GLY A 59 -2.41 10.97 18.42
N ASN A 60 -2.59 10.47 17.20
CA ASN A 60 -2.03 9.21 16.72
C ASN A 60 -1.19 9.41 15.44
N ALA A 61 -0.11 8.64 15.31
CA ALA A 61 0.71 8.60 14.11
C ALA A 61 0.35 7.38 13.26
N GLY A 62 0.30 7.54 11.93
CA GLY A 62 -0.02 6.43 11.04
C GLY A 62 -0.34 6.87 9.62
N ALA A 63 -0.93 5.94 8.87
CA ALA A 63 -1.40 6.19 7.52
C ALA A 63 -2.72 5.45 7.30
N ALA A 64 -3.63 6.06 6.54
CA ALA A 64 -4.87 5.44 6.12
C ALA A 64 -5.18 5.81 4.67
N ILE A 65 -5.73 4.86 3.93
CA ILE A 65 -6.08 4.98 2.52
C ILE A 65 -7.45 4.34 2.33
N ILE A 66 -8.39 5.11 1.79
CA ILE A 66 -9.71 4.63 1.35
C ILE A 66 -9.72 4.72 -0.17
N MET A 67 -9.92 3.57 -0.82
CA MET A 67 -9.75 3.45 -2.26
C MET A 67 -10.90 2.66 -2.87
N ASN A 68 -11.41 3.12 -4.00
CA ASN A 68 -12.35 2.38 -4.82
C ASN A 68 -11.62 1.23 -5.53
N VAL A 69 -12.08 0.00 -5.31
CA VAL A 69 -11.43 -1.20 -5.85
C VAL A 69 -11.62 -1.34 -7.36
N ASN A 70 -12.62 -0.68 -7.96
CA ASN A 70 -12.95 -0.86 -9.37
C ASN A 70 -11.97 -0.12 -10.29
N ASP A 71 -11.61 1.11 -9.95
CA ASP A 71 -10.76 1.99 -10.77
C ASP A 71 -9.43 2.33 -10.09
N GLY A 72 -9.36 2.34 -8.75
CA GLY A 72 -8.19 2.77 -8.00
C GLY A 72 -8.28 4.21 -7.47
N SER A 73 -9.42 4.89 -7.62
CA SER A 73 -9.67 6.23 -7.11
C SER A 73 -9.48 6.28 -5.60
N ILE A 74 -8.68 7.22 -5.12
CA ILE A 74 -8.42 7.44 -3.69
C ILE A 74 -9.44 8.46 -3.16
N LEU A 75 -10.40 7.98 -2.37
CA LEU A 75 -11.48 8.80 -1.82
C LEU A 75 -11.05 9.59 -0.58
N ALA A 76 -10.11 9.04 0.18
CA ALA A 76 -9.45 9.74 1.28
C ALA A 76 -8.09 9.08 1.57
N ALA A 77 -7.07 9.87 1.87
CA ALA A 77 -5.78 9.35 2.32
C ALA A 77 -5.09 10.34 3.26
N GLY A 78 -4.62 9.84 4.39
CA GLY A 78 -3.99 10.65 5.42
C GLY A 78 -2.65 10.08 5.88
N SER A 79 -1.69 10.96 6.16
CA SER A 79 -0.37 10.63 6.70
C SER A 79 -0.15 11.43 7.97
N PHE A 80 -0.32 10.78 9.12
CA PHE A 80 -0.41 11.47 10.40
C PHE A 80 0.89 11.39 11.22
N PRO A 81 1.26 12.46 11.96
CA PRO A 81 0.59 13.77 11.95
C PRO A 81 0.82 14.54 10.65
N GLU A 82 -0.18 15.35 10.28
CA GLU A 82 -0.12 16.30 9.15
C GLU A 82 0.37 17.68 9.63
N TYR A 83 0.65 18.58 8.69
CA TYR A 83 1.09 19.95 8.97
C TYR A 83 0.37 20.96 8.07
N ASP A 84 0.23 22.19 8.55
CA ASP A 84 -0.40 23.27 7.78
C ASP A 84 0.48 23.68 6.58
N LEU A 85 -0.13 23.70 5.39
CA LEU A 85 0.53 24.08 4.15
C LEU A 85 0.61 25.60 3.97
N ASN A 86 -0.29 26.37 4.60
CA ASN A 86 -0.41 27.82 4.37
C ASN A 86 0.88 28.61 4.65
N PRO A 87 1.66 28.33 5.71
CA PRO A 87 2.92 29.03 5.96
C PRO A 87 3.94 28.89 4.82
N PHE A 88 3.90 27.79 4.05
CA PHE A 88 4.83 27.57 2.94
C PHE A 88 4.54 28.44 1.71
N VAL A 89 3.29 28.89 1.54
CA VAL A 89 2.87 29.68 0.38
C VAL A 89 3.55 31.05 0.34
N THR A 90 3.70 31.69 1.51
CA THR A 90 4.27 33.04 1.64
C THR A 90 5.75 33.06 2.05
N GLY A 91 6.32 31.88 2.30
CA GLY A 91 7.65 31.72 2.87
C GLY A 91 7.57 31.46 4.37
N ILE A 92 7.78 30.20 4.76
CA ILE A 92 7.73 29.76 6.16
C ILE A 92 8.81 30.44 7.00
N SER A 93 8.48 30.81 8.24
CA SER A 93 9.44 31.38 9.17
C SER A 93 10.49 30.34 9.57
N PHE A 94 11.70 30.79 9.91
CA PHE A 94 12.76 29.89 10.40
C PHE A 94 12.30 29.10 11.65
N LYS A 95 11.53 29.76 12.53
CA LYS A 95 11.02 29.15 13.76
C LYS A 95 10.05 28.00 13.45
N ASP A 96 9.05 28.23 12.62
CA ASP A 96 8.04 27.22 12.30
C ASP A 96 8.66 26.05 11.51
N TRP A 97 9.63 26.35 10.65
CA TRP A 97 10.43 25.33 9.96
C TRP A 97 11.24 24.47 10.94
N ASP A 98 11.90 25.08 11.92
CA ASP A 98 12.70 24.37 12.93
C ASP A 98 11.80 23.46 13.79
N GLU A 99 10.62 23.94 14.19
CA GLU A 99 9.62 23.16 14.93
C GLU A 99 9.15 21.92 14.15
N LEU A 100 8.82 22.06 12.86
CA LEU A 100 8.37 20.94 12.03
C LEU A 100 9.50 19.96 11.70
N SER A 101 10.69 20.47 11.39
CA SER A 101 11.83 19.65 10.95
C SER A 101 12.45 18.83 12.08
N ASN A 102 12.47 19.37 13.30
CA ASN A 102 12.99 18.69 14.49
C ASN A 102 11.92 17.92 15.28
N SER A 103 10.66 17.92 14.83
CA SER A 103 9.59 17.16 15.48
C SER A 103 9.89 15.66 15.47
N LEU A 104 9.77 15.02 16.65
CA LEU A 104 9.94 13.58 16.82
C LEU A 104 8.89 12.76 16.06
N ASP A 105 7.76 13.37 15.72
CA ASP A 105 6.67 12.70 14.99
C ASP A 105 6.89 12.68 13.47
N HIS A 106 7.97 13.33 13.01
CA HIS A 106 8.40 13.38 11.61
C HIS A 106 7.25 13.73 10.62
N PRO A 107 6.61 14.90 10.75
CA PRO A 107 5.43 15.29 9.98
C PRO A 107 5.68 15.41 8.47
N PHE A 108 6.92 15.67 8.04
CA PHE A 108 7.27 15.74 6.61
C PHE A 108 7.30 14.37 5.91
N THR A 109 7.30 13.27 6.66
CA THR A 109 7.28 11.93 6.06
C THR A 109 5.87 11.64 5.56
N ASN A 110 5.71 11.57 4.24
CA ASN A 110 4.49 11.03 3.65
C ASN A 110 4.45 9.51 3.85
N LYS A 111 3.84 9.06 4.95
CA LYS A 111 3.79 7.66 5.35
C LYS A 111 3.03 6.78 4.34
N LEU A 112 2.18 7.36 3.49
CA LEU A 112 1.44 6.63 2.44
C LEU A 112 2.38 5.95 1.45
N ILE A 113 3.40 6.67 0.99
CA ILE A 113 4.28 6.26 -0.12
C ILE A 113 5.77 6.29 0.22
N ASN A 114 6.17 6.87 1.35
CA ASN A 114 7.56 7.00 1.80
C ASN A 114 7.82 6.35 3.17
N GLY A 115 6.85 5.64 3.74
CA GLY A 115 7.02 4.81 4.93
C GLY A 115 7.32 3.35 4.57
N TYR A 116 8.41 2.79 5.10
CA TYR A 116 8.70 1.36 4.99
C TYR A 116 8.32 0.63 6.27
N TYR A 117 7.43 -0.35 6.15
CA TYR A 117 7.03 -1.18 7.27
C TYR A 117 7.04 -2.65 6.86
N PRO A 118 7.43 -3.57 7.76
CA PRO A 118 7.11 -4.97 7.57
C PRO A 118 5.60 -5.12 7.42
N PRO A 119 5.09 -5.70 6.32
CA PRO A 119 3.64 -5.79 6.13
C PRO A 119 3.01 -6.77 7.14
N GLY A 120 3.79 -7.68 7.70
CA GLY A 120 3.34 -8.69 8.64
C GLY A 120 2.25 -9.58 8.03
N SER A 121 1.31 -10.00 8.87
CA SER A 121 0.30 -10.99 8.49
C SER A 121 -0.66 -10.57 7.37
N VAL A 122 -0.63 -9.32 6.89
CA VAL A 122 -1.49 -8.90 5.77
C VAL A 122 -1.09 -9.55 4.45
N VAL A 123 0.17 -10.01 4.28
CA VAL A 123 0.59 -10.68 3.03
C VAL A 123 0.12 -12.14 2.91
N LYS A 124 -0.45 -12.70 3.99
CA LYS A 124 -0.83 -14.12 4.09
C LYS A 124 -1.81 -14.56 3.00
N MET A 125 -2.61 -13.66 2.45
CA MET A 125 -3.51 -14.01 1.34
C MET A 125 -2.73 -14.26 0.04
N GLY A 126 -1.68 -13.49 -0.23
CA GLY A 126 -0.84 -13.62 -1.42
C GLY A 126 0.09 -14.80 -1.31
N VAL A 127 0.64 -15.03 -0.10
CA VAL A 127 1.41 -16.24 0.20
C VAL A 127 0.53 -17.49 0.13
N GLY A 128 -0.70 -17.43 0.67
CA GLY A 128 -1.67 -18.53 0.58
C GLY A 128 -2.07 -18.83 -0.86
N LEU A 129 -2.25 -17.79 -1.70
CA LEU A 129 -2.49 -17.96 -3.13
C LEU A 129 -1.30 -18.62 -3.84
N SER A 130 -0.07 -18.22 -3.50
CA SER A 130 1.16 -18.86 -4.00
C SER A 130 1.23 -20.35 -3.61
N PHE A 131 0.82 -20.70 -2.39
CA PHE A 131 0.75 -22.10 -1.95
C PHE A 131 -0.22 -22.92 -2.80
N LEU A 132 -1.43 -22.41 -3.05
CA LEU A 132 -2.39 -23.09 -3.91
C LEU A 132 -1.85 -23.21 -5.34
N ASN A 133 -1.21 -22.17 -5.87
CA ASN A 133 -0.64 -22.16 -7.22
C ASN A 133 0.50 -23.18 -7.41
N SER A 134 1.26 -23.47 -6.35
CA SER A 134 2.33 -24.48 -6.37
C SER A 134 1.83 -25.91 -6.62
N LYS A 135 0.53 -26.17 -6.41
CA LYS A 135 -0.10 -27.51 -6.38
C LYS A 135 0.44 -28.47 -5.29
N ASN A 136 1.42 -28.05 -4.49
CA ASN A 136 1.91 -28.81 -3.34
C ASN A 136 0.98 -28.72 -2.13
N ILE A 137 0.10 -27.70 -2.10
CA ILE A 137 -0.84 -27.43 -1.01
C ILE A 137 -2.23 -27.23 -1.61
N SER A 138 -3.20 -27.95 -1.07
CA SER A 138 -4.63 -27.82 -1.39
C SER A 138 -5.37 -27.05 -0.27
N PRO A 139 -6.60 -26.58 -0.52
CA PRO A 139 -7.45 -26.01 0.53
C PRO A 139 -7.71 -26.93 1.73
N SER A 140 -7.59 -28.25 1.54
CA SER A 140 -7.77 -29.27 2.57
C SER A 140 -6.47 -29.68 3.28
N THR A 141 -5.33 -29.17 2.84
CA THR A 141 -4.05 -29.45 3.49
C THR A 141 -4.05 -28.85 4.89
N GLN A 142 -3.76 -29.67 5.90
CA GLN A 142 -3.75 -29.25 7.30
C GLN A 142 -2.36 -29.36 7.90
N TYR A 143 -2.02 -28.39 8.74
CA TYR A 143 -0.87 -28.46 9.63
C TYR A 143 -1.33 -28.31 11.08
N VAL A 144 -0.67 -29.02 11.99
CA VAL A 144 -0.93 -28.90 13.43
C VAL A 144 -0.06 -27.77 13.99
N CYS A 145 -0.70 -26.72 14.48
CA CYS A 145 -0.03 -25.62 15.14
C CYS A 145 0.04 -25.87 16.65
N ASN A 146 1.22 -26.24 17.14
CA ASN A 146 1.54 -26.37 18.57
C ASN A 146 2.20 -25.11 19.17
N GLY A 147 2.10 -23.97 18.48
CA GLY A 147 2.63 -22.68 18.95
C GLY A 147 4.03 -22.32 18.41
N SER A 148 4.77 -23.27 17.84
CA SER A 148 6.03 -23.00 17.13
C SER A 148 6.44 -24.16 16.22
N ILE A 149 7.42 -23.93 15.34
CA ILE A 149 8.21 -24.99 14.70
C ILE A 149 9.69 -24.82 15.03
N GLU A 150 10.46 -25.90 14.99
CA GLU A 150 11.92 -25.87 15.11
C GLU A 150 12.57 -26.02 13.72
N LEU A 151 13.54 -25.16 13.42
CA LEU A 151 14.34 -25.23 12.20
C LEU A 151 15.80 -24.89 12.54
N GLY A 152 16.71 -25.84 12.31
CA GLY A 152 18.15 -25.64 12.52
C GLY A 152 18.51 -25.25 13.96
N GLY A 153 17.84 -25.83 14.97
CA GLY A 153 18.06 -25.52 16.37
C GLY A 153 17.46 -24.19 16.85
N ARG A 154 16.61 -23.54 16.04
CA ARG A 154 15.90 -22.30 16.40
C ARG A 154 14.39 -22.50 16.34
N PHE A 155 13.68 -21.88 17.28
CA PHE A 155 12.22 -21.91 17.33
C PHE A 155 11.60 -20.70 16.62
N PHE A 156 10.79 -20.97 15.60
CA PHE A 156 9.94 -19.99 14.94
C PHE A 156 8.55 -20.04 15.57
N ARG A 157 8.21 -19.01 16.34
CA ARG A 157 7.01 -18.99 17.17
C ARG A 157 5.80 -18.48 16.38
N CYS A 158 4.64 -19.02 16.72
CA CYS A 158 3.36 -18.41 16.40
C CYS A 158 3.01 -17.34 17.42
N TRP A 159 2.18 -16.37 17.04
CA TRP A 159 1.64 -15.39 17.98
C TRP A 159 0.82 -16.05 19.11
N ASN A 160 0.13 -17.17 18.83
CA ASN A 160 -0.55 -17.97 19.84
C ASN A 160 0.38 -19.06 20.39
N ARG A 161 0.87 -18.86 21.62
CA ARG A 161 1.81 -19.78 22.30
C ARG A 161 1.24 -21.16 22.57
N SER A 162 -0.07 -21.26 22.78
CA SER A 162 -0.76 -22.54 23.00
C SER A 162 -1.06 -23.28 21.69
N GLY A 163 -0.84 -22.61 20.56
CA GLY A 163 -1.14 -23.15 19.24
C GLY A 163 -2.61 -23.05 18.84
N HIS A 164 -2.88 -23.40 17.59
CA HIS A 164 -4.22 -23.36 16.99
C HIS A 164 -4.80 -24.76 16.73
N GLY A 165 -4.06 -25.82 17.10
CA GLY A 165 -4.43 -27.19 16.73
C GLY A 165 -4.33 -27.41 15.21
N PRO A 166 -5.09 -28.36 14.65
CA PRO A 166 -5.16 -28.57 13.21
C PRO A 166 -5.78 -27.36 12.50
N VAL A 167 -5.08 -26.79 11.54
CA VAL A 167 -5.55 -25.65 10.74
C VAL A 167 -5.33 -25.90 9.26
N ASP A 168 -6.35 -25.64 8.45
CA ASP A 168 -6.23 -25.50 6.99
C ASP A 168 -5.94 -24.04 6.59
N LEU A 169 -5.85 -23.74 5.29
CA LEU A 169 -5.52 -22.39 4.81
C LEU A 169 -6.57 -21.34 5.25
N LYS A 170 -7.88 -21.65 5.15
CA LYS A 170 -8.95 -20.75 5.57
C LYS A 170 -8.81 -20.41 7.05
N HIS A 171 -8.65 -21.42 7.91
CA HIS A 171 -8.46 -21.24 9.33
C HIS A 171 -7.13 -20.56 9.67
N ALA A 172 -6.07 -20.82 8.91
CA ALA A 172 -4.79 -20.15 9.07
C ALA A 172 -4.87 -18.65 8.77
N ILE A 173 -5.67 -18.24 7.78
CA ILE A 173 -5.94 -16.82 7.52
C ILE A 173 -6.85 -16.24 8.62
N LYS A 174 -7.94 -16.93 8.98
CA LYS A 174 -8.90 -16.55 10.04
C LYS A 174 -8.22 -16.27 11.38
N TYR A 175 -7.39 -17.20 11.85
CA TYR A 175 -6.65 -17.12 13.10
C TYR A 175 -5.28 -16.46 12.93
N SER A 176 -4.90 -16.06 11.72
CA SER A 176 -3.56 -15.54 11.42
C SER A 176 -2.43 -16.49 11.88
N CYS A 177 -2.58 -17.80 11.76
CA CYS A 177 -1.65 -18.81 12.26
C CYS A 177 -0.30 -18.81 11.52
N ASP A 178 0.80 -18.45 12.17
CA ASP A 178 2.12 -18.38 11.55
C ASP A 178 2.68 -19.76 11.19
N VAL A 179 2.43 -20.78 12.02
CA VAL A 179 2.96 -22.15 11.82
C VAL A 179 2.46 -22.77 10.52
N TYR A 180 1.21 -22.50 10.13
CA TYR A 180 0.70 -22.93 8.82
C TYR A 180 1.54 -22.35 7.68
N PHE A 181 1.83 -21.04 7.74
CA PHE A 181 2.63 -20.36 6.72
C PHE A 181 4.10 -20.77 6.77
N TYR A 182 4.65 -21.08 7.96
CA TYR A 182 5.99 -21.63 8.05
C TYR A 182 6.10 -22.99 7.35
N ASN A 183 5.26 -23.95 7.72
CA ASN A 183 5.27 -25.29 7.13
C ASN A 183 4.99 -25.25 5.63
N GLY A 184 3.97 -24.47 5.22
CA GLY A 184 3.65 -24.32 3.81
C GLY A 184 4.80 -23.70 3.01
N SER A 185 5.51 -22.72 3.58
CA SER A 185 6.63 -22.08 2.90
C SER A 185 7.85 -22.99 2.73
N LEU A 186 8.06 -23.96 3.62
CA LEU A 186 9.12 -24.98 3.45
C LEU A 186 8.80 -25.95 2.32
N GLN A 187 7.53 -26.24 2.08
CA GLN A 187 7.08 -27.11 0.98
C GLN A 187 7.09 -26.39 -0.38
N VAL A 188 6.81 -25.09 -0.40
CA VAL A 188 6.64 -24.31 -1.63
C VAL A 188 7.94 -23.60 -2.05
N GLY A 189 8.72 -23.11 -1.09
CA GLY A 189 9.98 -22.41 -1.34
C GLY A 189 9.82 -20.93 -1.70
N ILE A 190 10.90 -20.17 -1.52
CA ILE A 190 10.89 -18.71 -1.71
C ILE A 190 10.68 -18.30 -3.17
N ASP A 191 11.17 -19.08 -4.14
CA ASP A 191 11.13 -18.68 -5.55
C ASP A 191 9.67 -18.51 -6.01
N GLN A 192 8.82 -19.51 -5.74
CA GLN A 192 7.39 -19.46 -6.03
C GLN A 192 6.65 -18.36 -5.25
N ILE A 193 7.01 -18.14 -3.97
CA ILE A 193 6.40 -17.11 -3.13
C ILE A 193 6.73 -15.71 -3.67
N SER A 194 8.02 -15.45 -3.91
CA SER A 194 8.50 -14.16 -4.39
C SER A 194 8.03 -13.86 -5.81
N GLU A 195 7.96 -14.86 -6.69
CA GLU A 195 7.38 -14.70 -8.03
C GLU A 195 5.91 -14.28 -7.98
N THR A 196 5.08 -14.98 -7.20
CA THR A 196 3.66 -14.63 -7.04
C THR A 196 3.49 -13.23 -6.46
N LEU A 197 4.21 -12.90 -5.37
CA LEU A 197 4.10 -11.59 -4.73
C LEU A 197 4.63 -10.45 -5.62
N SER A 198 5.66 -10.71 -6.41
CA SER A 198 6.21 -9.75 -7.39
C SER A 198 5.19 -9.45 -8.49
N ARG A 199 4.53 -10.47 -9.06
CA ARG A 199 3.46 -10.27 -10.06
C ARG A 199 2.29 -9.44 -9.53
N ILE A 200 1.93 -9.63 -8.25
CA ILE A 200 0.87 -8.86 -7.59
C ILE A 200 1.34 -7.42 -7.29
N GLY A 201 2.64 -7.15 -7.31
CA GLY A 201 3.19 -5.78 -7.29
C GLY A 201 3.99 -5.42 -6.03
N PHE A 202 4.36 -6.37 -5.19
CA PHE A 202 5.37 -6.12 -4.17
C PHE A 202 6.76 -6.00 -4.80
N GLY A 203 7.60 -5.11 -4.25
CA GLY A 203 8.92 -4.82 -4.82
C GLY A 203 8.90 -3.92 -6.06
N ALA A 204 7.76 -3.31 -6.37
CA ALA A 204 7.62 -2.31 -7.43
C ALA A 204 6.73 -1.13 -6.97
N LYS A 205 6.81 0.00 -7.67
CA LYS A 205 5.93 1.15 -7.47
C LYS A 205 4.47 0.78 -7.69
N THR A 206 3.56 1.47 -7.00
CA THR A 206 2.12 1.37 -7.24
C THR A 206 1.70 2.08 -8.51
N GLY A 207 2.44 3.12 -8.89
CA GLY A 207 2.07 4.00 -9.99
C GLY A 207 1.14 5.12 -9.58
N VAL A 208 1.00 5.36 -8.26
CA VAL A 208 0.22 6.49 -7.75
C VAL A 208 0.80 7.81 -8.25
N ASP A 209 -0.08 8.75 -8.53
CA ASP A 209 0.17 10.11 -9.00
C ASP A 209 0.73 11.03 -7.89
N LEU A 210 1.77 10.53 -7.23
CA LEU A 210 2.58 11.27 -6.26
C LEU A 210 4.06 11.17 -6.63
N PRO A 211 4.84 12.23 -6.42
CA PRO A 211 6.25 12.21 -6.73
C PRO A 211 7.01 11.30 -5.75
N SER A 212 8.13 10.74 -6.22
CA SER A 212 9.11 10.06 -5.36
C SER A 212 8.55 8.88 -4.56
N GLU A 213 7.62 8.11 -5.13
CA GLU A 213 7.11 6.88 -4.52
C GLU A 213 8.24 5.88 -4.21
N PHE A 214 8.25 5.34 -2.99
CA PHE A 214 9.22 4.33 -2.59
C PHE A 214 8.86 2.94 -3.11
N VAL A 215 9.89 2.12 -3.29
CA VAL A 215 9.77 0.72 -3.67
C VAL A 215 10.11 -0.13 -2.46
N GLY A 216 9.10 -0.82 -1.91
CA GLY A 216 9.30 -1.79 -0.84
C GLY A 216 10.32 -2.88 -1.20
N THR A 217 10.78 -3.62 -0.19
CA THR A 217 11.67 -4.77 -0.39
C THR A 217 10.85 -6.05 -0.43
N LEU A 218 10.83 -6.75 -1.56
CA LEU A 218 10.37 -8.13 -1.65
C LEU A 218 11.58 -9.08 -1.59
N PRO A 219 11.79 -9.81 -0.50
CA PRO A 219 12.96 -10.67 -0.36
C PRO A 219 12.95 -11.83 -1.35
N SER A 220 14.08 -12.06 -2.02
CA SER A 220 14.36 -13.22 -2.86
C SER A 220 15.82 -13.67 -2.69
N LYS A 221 16.18 -14.83 -3.27
CA LYS A 221 17.56 -15.33 -3.27
C LYS A 221 18.51 -14.32 -3.94
N GLU A 222 18.10 -13.80 -5.09
CA GLU A 222 18.83 -12.83 -5.89
C GLU A 222 19.01 -11.54 -5.11
N TRP A 223 17.93 -11.04 -4.50
CA TRP A 223 17.97 -9.83 -3.68
C TRP A 223 18.97 -9.96 -2.53
N LYS A 224 18.92 -11.08 -1.78
CA LYS A 224 19.81 -11.28 -0.62
C LYS A 224 21.28 -11.40 -1.05
N MET A 225 21.53 -12.10 -2.17
CA MET A 225 22.87 -12.21 -2.73
C MET A 225 23.41 -10.85 -3.19
N GLN A 226 22.59 -10.02 -3.85
CA GLN A 226 22.99 -8.68 -4.28
C GLN A 226 23.23 -7.74 -3.09
N ARG A 227 22.34 -7.75 -2.10
CA ARG A 227 22.35 -6.80 -0.97
C ARG A 227 23.39 -7.12 0.09
N TYR A 228 23.58 -8.40 0.41
CA TYR A 228 24.38 -8.86 1.53
C TYR A 228 25.52 -9.83 1.16
N ARG A 229 25.63 -10.26 -0.12
CA ARG A 229 26.61 -11.27 -0.56
C ARG A 229 26.48 -12.59 0.22
N GLN A 230 25.26 -12.96 0.58
CA GLN A 230 24.95 -14.17 1.35
C GLN A 230 23.93 -15.03 0.61
N SER A 231 24.08 -16.35 0.78
CA SER A 231 23.11 -17.33 0.32
C SER A 231 21.77 -17.20 1.08
N TRP A 232 20.72 -17.70 0.45
CA TRP A 232 19.39 -17.80 1.07
C TRP A 232 19.29 -19.02 1.97
N PHE A 233 18.79 -18.83 3.19
CA PHE A 233 18.56 -19.91 4.16
C PHE A 233 17.05 -20.14 4.33
N GLN A 234 16.66 -21.36 4.70
CA GLN A 234 15.24 -21.70 4.89
C GLN A 234 14.52 -20.81 5.92
N GLY A 235 15.23 -20.34 6.95
CA GLY A 235 14.69 -19.39 7.93
C GLY A 235 14.30 -18.02 7.33
N ASP A 236 14.97 -17.59 6.26
CA ASP A 236 14.60 -16.37 5.53
C ASP A 236 13.23 -16.55 4.85
N THR A 237 12.96 -17.75 4.33
CA THR A 237 11.65 -18.12 3.74
C THR A 237 10.55 -18.03 4.80
N LEU A 238 10.79 -18.58 6.00
CA LEU A 238 9.79 -18.57 7.08
C LEU A 238 9.38 -17.13 7.47
N ASN A 239 10.36 -16.24 7.63
CA ASN A 239 10.09 -14.83 7.94
C ASN A 239 9.35 -14.11 6.81
N THR A 240 9.77 -14.35 5.57
CA THR A 240 9.14 -13.71 4.39
C THR A 240 7.69 -14.17 4.23
N ALA A 241 7.38 -15.45 4.48
CA ALA A 241 6.04 -16.02 4.36
C ALA A 241 5.01 -15.41 5.32
N ILE A 242 5.46 -14.76 6.40
CA ILE A 242 4.60 -14.03 7.35
C ILE A 242 4.77 -12.51 7.26
N GLY A 243 5.45 -12.00 6.23
CA GLY A 243 5.64 -10.57 6.00
C GLY A 243 6.60 -9.89 6.97
N GLN A 244 7.60 -10.62 7.48
CA GLN A 244 8.60 -10.11 8.42
C GLN A 244 10.03 -10.22 7.86
N GLY A 245 11.02 -9.88 8.69
CA GLY A 245 12.42 -9.92 8.32
C GLY A 245 12.76 -8.77 7.36
N ASN A 246 13.27 -9.11 6.17
CA ASN A 246 13.63 -8.10 5.17
C ASN A 246 12.45 -7.65 4.30
N PHE A 247 11.25 -8.20 4.49
CA PHE A 247 10.09 -7.78 3.70
C PHE A 247 9.60 -6.42 4.20
N LEU A 248 9.70 -5.40 3.34
CA LEU A 248 9.19 -4.05 3.60
C LEU A 248 8.20 -3.66 2.51
N ALA A 249 7.09 -3.02 2.90
CA ALA A 249 6.10 -2.48 1.98
C ALA A 249 5.65 -1.08 2.44
N THR A 250 5.14 -0.29 1.49
CA THR A 250 4.45 0.97 1.79
C THR A 250 2.95 0.73 2.07
N PRO A 251 2.27 1.59 2.85
CA PRO A 251 0.82 1.53 2.98
C PRO A 251 0.09 1.55 1.63
N MET A 252 0.58 2.31 0.66
CA MET A 252 0.02 2.34 -0.69
C MET A 252 0.14 0.99 -1.41
N GLN A 253 1.26 0.27 -1.26
CA GLN A 253 1.39 -1.10 -1.79
C GLN A 253 0.36 -2.05 -1.13
N ILE A 254 0.09 -1.90 0.16
CA ILE A 254 -0.92 -2.71 0.87
C ILE A 254 -2.35 -2.36 0.44
N ALA A 255 -2.67 -1.08 0.24
CA ALA A 255 -3.96 -0.65 -0.28
C ALA A 255 -4.21 -1.21 -1.69
N ARG A 256 -3.23 -1.05 -2.61
CA ARG A 256 -3.28 -1.63 -3.96
C ARG A 256 -3.46 -3.14 -3.91
N TYR A 257 -2.63 -3.83 -3.12
CA TYR A 257 -2.69 -5.28 -2.94
C TYR A 257 -4.07 -5.76 -2.47
N THR A 258 -4.65 -5.08 -1.49
CA THR A 258 -5.96 -5.44 -0.94
C THR A 258 -7.06 -5.28 -2.01
N ALA A 259 -7.02 -4.20 -2.79
CA ALA A 259 -7.97 -3.98 -3.88
C ALA A 259 -7.78 -4.99 -5.02
N GLN A 260 -6.55 -5.36 -5.36
CA GLN A 260 -6.27 -6.40 -6.36
C GLN A 260 -6.84 -7.76 -5.92
N ILE A 261 -6.73 -8.12 -4.64
CA ILE A 261 -7.37 -9.35 -4.11
C ILE A 261 -8.89 -9.23 -4.20
N ALA A 262 -9.48 -8.09 -3.83
CA ALA A 262 -10.93 -7.87 -3.86
C ALA A 262 -11.51 -7.89 -5.30
N LYS A 263 -10.84 -7.24 -6.25
CA LYS A 263 -11.24 -7.15 -7.67
C LYS A 263 -10.89 -8.40 -8.46
N GLY A 264 -9.69 -8.95 -8.24
CA GLY A 264 -9.13 -10.07 -9.00
C GLY A 264 -8.42 -9.67 -10.30
N GLY A 265 -7.83 -8.48 -10.30
CA GLY A 265 -7.05 -7.94 -11.42
C GLY A 265 -6.26 -6.71 -10.98
N GLU A 266 -5.55 -6.09 -11.92
CA GLU A 266 -4.76 -4.90 -11.64
C GLU A 266 -5.62 -3.70 -11.21
N VAL A 267 -5.08 -2.93 -10.27
CA VAL A 267 -5.61 -1.68 -9.75
C VAL A 267 -4.41 -0.74 -9.61
N ILE A 268 -4.52 0.47 -10.16
CA ILE A 268 -3.48 1.50 -10.03
C ILE A 268 -4.10 2.63 -9.21
N PRO A 269 -3.61 2.91 -7.99
CA PRO A 269 -4.16 3.98 -7.17
C PRO A 269 -3.96 5.34 -7.84
N HIS A 270 -4.94 6.24 -7.80
CA HIS A 270 -4.80 7.61 -8.31
C HIS A 270 -5.67 8.60 -7.53
N PHE A 271 -5.22 9.85 -7.45
CA PHE A 271 -5.95 10.97 -6.89
C PHE A 271 -6.68 11.78 -7.97
N LEU A 272 -6.12 11.93 -9.17
CA LEU A 272 -6.72 12.74 -10.24
C LEU A 272 -8.00 12.08 -10.80
N LYS A 273 -9.07 12.87 -10.89
CA LYS A 273 -10.37 12.49 -11.47
C LYS A 273 -10.51 13.02 -12.88
N SER A 274 -10.29 14.32 -13.08
CA SER A 274 -10.43 14.98 -14.38
C SER A 274 -9.50 16.21 -14.49
N ILE A 275 -9.24 16.63 -15.72
CA ILE A 275 -8.53 17.89 -16.04
C ILE A 275 -9.49 18.72 -16.88
N GLU A 276 -9.69 19.98 -16.52
CA GLU A 276 -10.56 20.90 -17.26
C GLU A 276 -10.12 21.01 -18.74
N ASN A 277 -11.06 21.06 -19.67
CA ASN A 277 -10.86 21.11 -21.13
C ASN A 277 -10.32 19.85 -21.82
N ASN A 278 -10.03 18.77 -21.09
CA ASN A 278 -9.81 17.44 -21.67
C ASN A 278 -10.96 16.51 -21.21
N ASN A 279 -11.88 16.16 -22.13
CA ASN A 279 -12.87 15.08 -21.93
C ASN A 279 -12.23 13.69 -21.75
N THR A 280 -10.91 13.62 -21.54
CA THR A 280 -10.17 12.40 -21.26
C THR A 280 -10.19 12.15 -19.76
N THR A 281 -11.19 11.42 -19.29
CA THR A 281 -11.13 10.79 -17.96
C THR A 281 -9.94 9.83 -17.94
N ILE A 282 -9.10 9.87 -16.90
CA ILE A 282 -7.95 8.94 -16.75
C ILE A 282 -8.39 7.47 -16.82
N GLU A 283 -9.63 7.19 -16.43
CA GLU A 283 -10.28 5.88 -16.58
C GLU A 283 -10.03 5.26 -17.97
N ASN A 284 -10.09 6.06 -19.05
CA ASN A 284 -9.86 5.58 -20.41
C ASN A 284 -8.38 5.29 -20.72
N GLN A 285 -7.43 5.98 -20.09
CA GLN A 285 -6.00 5.77 -20.30
C GLN A 285 -5.45 4.60 -19.46
N MET A 286 -6.08 4.30 -18.32
CA MET A 286 -5.68 3.20 -17.44
C MET A 286 -6.14 1.82 -17.92
N ASP A 287 -7.19 1.74 -18.75
CA ASP A 287 -7.72 0.45 -19.23
C ASP A 287 -6.85 -0.20 -20.32
N GLU A 288 -6.19 0.59 -21.18
CA GLU A 288 -5.42 0.09 -22.32
C GLU A 288 -4.12 -0.64 -21.95
N ASN A 289 -3.64 -0.50 -20.71
CA ASN A 289 -2.35 -1.06 -20.24
C ASN A 289 -2.48 -2.05 -19.08
N LYS A 290 -3.67 -2.58 -18.77
CA LYS A 290 -3.86 -3.51 -17.65
C LYS A 290 -3.07 -4.80 -17.85
N LYS A 291 -2.04 -4.99 -17.02
CA LYS A 291 -1.23 -6.20 -16.96
C LYS A 291 -2.03 -7.30 -16.27
N GLU A 292 -1.99 -8.51 -16.84
CA GLU A 292 -2.51 -9.68 -16.16
C GLU A 292 -1.59 -10.06 -14.99
N ILE A 293 -2.05 -9.80 -13.76
CA ILE A 293 -1.28 -10.07 -12.54
C ILE A 293 -1.62 -11.43 -11.90
N PHE A 294 -2.79 -12.01 -12.22
CA PHE A 294 -3.23 -13.31 -11.71
C PHE A 294 -3.39 -14.31 -12.86
N THR A 295 -2.87 -15.53 -12.69
CA THR A 295 -3.17 -16.63 -13.62
C THR A 295 -4.65 -17.00 -13.56
N LEU A 296 -5.15 -17.71 -14.56
CA LEU A 296 -6.53 -18.25 -14.55
C LEU A 296 -6.80 -19.12 -13.32
N PHE A 297 -5.81 -19.92 -12.91
CA PHE A 297 -5.92 -20.72 -11.70
C PHE A 297 -6.00 -19.83 -10.46
N GLU A 298 -5.11 -18.86 -10.31
CA GLU A 298 -5.13 -17.93 -9.18
C GLU A 298 -6.47 -17.18 -9.07
N LYS A 299 -7.02 -16.70 -10.20
CA LYS A 299 -8.35 -16.07 -10.24
C LYS A 299 -9.46 -16.99 -9.70
N SER A 300 -9.40 -18.29 -10.04
CA SER A 300 -10.37 -19.27 -9.52
C SER A 300 -10.26 -19.51 -8.01
N GLN A 301 -9.11 -19.19 -7.39
CA GLN A 301 -8.89 -19.35 -5.96
C GLN A 301 -9.23 -18.07 -5.16
N LEU A 302 -9.36 -16.91 -5.80
CA LEU A 302 -9.67 -15.65 -5.12
C LEU A 302 -10.97 -15.69 -4.29
N PRO A 303 -12.08 -16.33 -4.73
CA PRO A 303 -13.27 -16.48 -3.89
C PRO A 303 -12.97 -17.19 -2.56
N TYR A 304 -12.13 -18.23 -2.57
CA TYR A 304 -11.71 -18.93 -1.35
C TYR A 304 -10.87 -18.03 -0.43
N ILE A 305 -9.94 -17.26 -0.99
CA ILE A 305 -9.12 -16.31 -0.23
C ILE A 305 -9.99 -15.20 0.38
N ARG A 306 -10.97 -14.67 -0.36
CA ARG A 306 -11.91 -13.66 0.12
C ARG A 306 -12.82 -14.21 1.21
N ASP A 307 -13.30 -15.44 1.08
CA ASP A 307 -14.07 -16.13 2.14
C ASP A 307 -13.23 -16.32 3.41
N ALA A 308 -11.93 -16.62 3.27
CA ALA A 308 -11.03 -16.67 4.41
C ALA A 308 -10.85 -15.30 5.08
N MET A 309 -10.77 -14.20 4.32
CA MET A 309 -10.77 -12.83 4.87
C MET A 309 -12.12 -12.45 5.50
N TYR A 310 -13.23 -12.92 4.95
CA TYR A 310 -14.56 -12.76 5.55
C TYR A 310 -14.61 -13.45 6.92
N ALA A 311 -14.05 -14.66 7.04
CA ALA A 311 -13.98 -15.39 8.29
C ALA A 311 -13.18 -14.67 9.40
N VAL A 312 -12.16 -13.87 9.03
CA VAL A 312 -11.40 -13.04 9.99
C VAL A 312 -12.30 -12.05 10.72
N ALA A 313 -13.28 -11.48 10.02
CA ALA A 313 -14.15 -10.41 10.51
C ALA A 313 -15.52 -10.88 11.01
N ASN A 314 -16.04 -12.00 10.51
CA ASN A 314 -17.44 -12.38 10.72
C ASN A 314 -17.64 -13.73 11.40
N GLU A 315 -16.64 -14.61 11.41
CA GLU A 315 -16.75 -15.91 12.09
C GLU A 315 -16.12 -15.85 13.48
N GLN A 316 -16.75 -16.51 14.46
CA GLN A 316 -16.23 -16.60 15.82
C GLN A 316 -14.78 -17.14 15.83
N GLY A 317 -13.93 -16.48 16.61
CA GLY A 317 -12.50 -16.77 16.70
C GLY A 317 -11.64 -16.03 15.65
N GLY A 318 -12.23 -15.37 14.66
CA GLY A 318 -11.50 -14.50 13.73
C GLY A 318 -10.81 -13.32 14.44
N THR A 319 -9.62 -12.92 13.99
CA THR A 319 -8.80 -11.94 14.73
C THR A 319 -9.41 -10.54 14.83
N SER A 320 -10.34 -10.16 13.94
CA SER A 320 -11.07 -8.89 13.99
C SER A 320 -12.56 -9.05 14.28
N TYR A 321 -13.00 -10.27 14.63
CA TYR A 321 -14.41 -10.58 14.88
C TYR A 321 -15.05 -9.60 15.86
N ARG A 322 -14.39 -9.37 17.01
CA ARG A 322 -14.90 -8.49 18.09
C ARG A 322 -15.24 -7.07 17.65
N TYR A 323 -14.65 -6.59 16.55
CA TYR A 323 -14.82 -5.23 16.05
C TYR A 323 -15.77 -5.13 14.85
N LEU A 324 -15.82 -6.17 14.00
CA LEU A 324 -16.41 -6.06 12.66
C LEU A 324 -17.68 -6.91 12.45
N HIS A 325 -17.98 -7.89 13.32
CA HIS A 325 -19.05 -8.86 13.06
C HIS A 325 -20.47 -8.28 13.04
N ASN A 326 -20.71 -7.18 13.77
CA ASN A 326 -22.03 -6.54 13.94
C ASN A 326 -22.19 -5.26 13.11
N LEU A 327 -21.37 -5.06 12.08
CA LEU A 327 -21.54 -3.92 11.17
C LEU A 327 -22.72 -4.16 10.23
N ASP A 328 -23.39 -3.07 9.83
CA ASP A 328 -24.51 -3.08 8.87
C ASP A 328 -24.08 -3.58 7.49
N VAL A 329 -22.80 -3.40 7.15
CA VAL A 329 -22.17 -3.93 5.95
C VAL A 329 -21.25 -5.10 6.28
N LYS A 330 -21.23 -6.10 5.42
CA LYS A 330 -20.31 -7.23 5.55
C LYS A 330 -18.90 -6.81 5.13
N VAL A 331 -17.95 -6.99 6.04
CA VAL A 331 -16.54 -6.64 5.83
C VAL A 331 -15.70 -7.91 5.74
N ALA A 332 -14.78 -7.97 4.77
CA ALA A 332 -13.70 -8.95 4.75
C ALA A 332 -12.40 -8.23 5.13
N ALA A 333 -11.62 -8.79 6.05
CA ALA A 333 -10.46 -8.10 6.62
C ALA A 333 -9.25 -9.01 6.82
N LYS A 334 -8.09 -8.39 7.02
CA LYS A 334 -6.91 -9.06 7.57
C LYS A 334 -6.14 -8.11 8.48
N THR A 335 -5.82 -8.58 9.68
CA THR A 335 -4.95 -7.85 10.61
C THR A 335 -3.47 -8.22 10.40
N GLY A 336 -2.58 -7.28 10.72
CA GLY A 336 -1.14 -7.47 10.72
C GLY A 336 -0.51 -6.77 11.92
N THR A 337 0.66 -7.26 12.33
CA THR A 337 1.50 -6.61 13.34
C THR A 337 2.92 -6.66 12.81
N ALA A 338 3.59 -5.52 12.75
CA ALA A 338 4.98 -5.41 12.37
C ALA A 338 5.84 -5.36 13.64
N GLN A 339 6.96 -6.07 13.67
CA GLN A 339 7.93 -5.88 14.73
C GLN A 339 8.74 -4.61 14.42
N VAL A 340 8.77 -3.66 15.37
CA VAL A 340 9.46 -2.36 15.23
C VAL A 340 10.79 -2.35 15.99
N VAL A 341 11.04 -3.34 16.85
CA VAL A 341 12.28 -3.45 17.64
C VAL A 341 12.83 -4.87 17.53
N GLY A 342 14.01 -5.01 16.93
CA GLY A 342 14.82 -6.20 17.11
C GLY A 342 15.36 -6.18 18.53
N PHE A 343 15.06 -7.20 19.33
CA PHE A 343 15.87 -7.46 20.52
C PHE A 343 17.26 -7.85 20.02
N SER A 344 18.19 -6.90 20.12
CA SER A 344 19.63 -7.10 19.93
C SER A 344 20.16 -8.12 20.91
#